data_AF-A0A1F8RYR9-F1
#
_entry.id   AF-A0A1F8RYR9-F1
#
_cell.length_a   1.000
_cell.length_b   1.000
_cell.length_c   1.000
_cell.angle_alpha   90.00
_cell.angle_beta   90.00
_cell.angle_gamma   90.00
#
_symmetry.space_group_name_H-M   'P 1'
#
loop_
_entity.id
_entity.type
_entity.pdbx_description
1 polymer ?
#
loop_
_entity_poly.entity_id
_entity_poly.type
_entity_poly.pdbx_seq_one_letter_code
_entity_poly.pdbx_strand_id
1 'polypeptide(L)'
;MGGKRTAELIPLCHPIALTDLVVSVTPDRAAGGLRIRAEAATTGPTGVEMEALTAASVAALTVYDMVKGVERGVEIRGLRLVSKSGGRSGEWRRDTDSAVAGGTPATRPSRRPGDRTAGRIRRKG
;
A
#
# COMPACT_ATOMS: atom_id res chain seq x y z
N MET A 1 -5.78 -6.77 13.84
CA MET A 1 -6.14 -5.44 14.40
C MET A 1 -5.69 -4.25 13.55
N GLY A 2 -4.48 -4.24 12.96
CA GLY A 2 -3.90 -3.08 12.27
C GLY A 2 -4.83 -2.24 11.38
N GLY A 3 -5.52 -2.85 10.41
CA GLY A 3 -6.38 -2.11 9.47
C GLY A 3 -7.60 -1.42 10.11
N LYS A 4 -8.13 -1.94 11.23
CA LYS A 4 -9.31 -1.34 11.89
C LYS A 4 -8.98 -0.07 12.69
N ARG A 5 -7.69 0.16 12.98
CA ARG A 5 -7.20 1.31 13.76
C ARG A 5 -6.40 2.28 12.90
N THR A 6 -6.57 2.24 11.57
CA THR A 6 -5.81 3.05 10.62
C THR A 6 -5.93 4.55 10.89
N ALA A 7 -7.14 5.03 11.20
CA ALA A 7 -7.39 6.44 11.52
C ALA A 7 -6.71 6.91 12.82
N GLU A 8 -6.36 6.00 13.73
CA GLU A 8 -5.59 6.33 14.94
C GLU A 8 -4.09 6.41 14.66
N LEU A 9 -3.61 5.71 13.64
CA LEU A 9 -2.19 5.61 13.30
C LEU A 9 -1.76 6.66 12.26
N ILE A 10 -2.69 7.08 11.37
CA ILE A 10 -2.38 7.93 10.23
C ILE A 10 -3.13 9.26 10.37
N PRO A 11 -2.44 10.39 10.64
CA PRO A 11 -3.07 11.64 11.09
C PRO A 11 -4.18 12.22 10.20
N LEU A 12 -4.13 11.96 8.89
CA LEU A 12 -5.08 12.51 7.90
C LEU A 12 -6.04 11.44 7.36
N CYS A 13 -6.04 10.23 7.91
CA CYS A 13 -7.04 9.22 7.58
C CYS A 13 -8.33 9.50 8.33
N HIS A 14 -9.45 9.38 7.63
CA HIS A 14 -10.76 9.48 8.23
C HIS A 14 -11.11 8.12 8.88
N PRO A 15 -11.88 8.10 9.98
CA PRO A 15 -12.47 6.86 10.46
C PRO A 15 -13.37 6.23 9.39
N ILE A 16 -13.12 4.97 9.04
CA ILE A 16 -13.90 4.22 8.05
C ILE A 16 -14.48 2.97 8.70
N ALA A 17 -15.78 2.77 8.51
CA ALA A 17 -16.43 1.50 8.84
C ALA A 17 -16.11 0.47 7.75
N LEU A 18 -15.20 -0.45 8.06
CA LEU A 18 -14.86 -1.56 7.17
C LEU A 18 -16.00 -2.58 7.16
N THR A 19 -16.42 -2.99 5.97
CA THR A 19 -17.35 -4.11 5.79
C THR A 19 -16.61 -5.44 5.77
N ASP A 20 -15.36 -5.45 5.29
CA ASP A 20 -14.49 -6.61 5.33
C ASP A 20 -13.01 -6.23 5.49
N LEU A 21 -12.22 -7.11 6.09
CA LEU A 21 -10.78 -7.02 6.19
C LEU A 21 -10.17 -8.42 6.32
N VAL A 22 -9.53 -8.88 5.24
CA VAL A 22 -8.87 -10.18 5.17
C VAL A 22 -7.36 -9.98 5.10
N VAL A 23 -6.61 -10.75 5.90
CA VAL A 23 -5.14 -10.82 5.83
C VAL A 23 -4.74 -12.27 5.61
N SER A 24 -3.91 -12.50 4.60
CA SER A 24 -3.34 -13.81 4.29
C SER A 24 -1.82 -13.73 4.30
N VAL A 25 -1.20 -14.78 4.84
CA VAL A 25 0.25 -14.95 4.88
C VAL A 25 0.56 -16.28 4.21
N THR A 26 1.41 -16.26 3.19
CA THR A 26 1.74 -17.45 2.39
C THR A 26 3.27 -17.57 2.27
N PRO A 27 3.85 -18.77 2.44
CA PRO A 27 5.26 -18.98 2.17
C PRO A 27 5.60 -18.76 0.69
N ASP A 28 6.64 -17.96 0.44
CA ASP A 28 7.21 -17.75 -0.88
C ASP A 28 8.61 -18.39 -0.91
N ARG A 29 8.64 -19.68 -1.29
CA ARG A 29 9.88 -20.47 -1.30
C ARG A 29 10.90 -19.95 -2.30
N ALA A 30 10.43 -19.40 -3.42
CA ALA A 30 11.31 -18.86 -4.46
C ALA A 30 12.00 -17.57 -3.97
N ALA A 31 11.28 -16.70 -3.26
CA ALA A 31 11.84 -15.48 -2.68
C ALA A 31 12.55 -15.69 -1.33
N GLY A 32 12.44 -16.89 -0.74
CA GLY A 32 12.99 -17.19 0.58
C GLY A 32 12.33 -16.40 1.71
N GLY A 33 11.00 -16.27 1.70
CA GLY A 33 10.31 -15.45 2.70
C GLY A 33 8.80 -15.70 2.78
N LEU A 34 8.09 -14.72 3.37
CA LEU A 34 6.64 -14.73 3.49
C LEU A 34 6.03 -13.62 2.64
N ARG A 35 4.96 -13.95 1.92
CA ARG A 35 4.13 -12.99 1.20
C ARG A 35 2.87 -12.70 2.01
N ILE A 36 2.69 -11.44 2.35
CA ILE A 36 1.53 -10.95 3.09
C ILE A 36 0.63 -10.18 2.12
N ARG A 37 -0.66 -10.53 2.10
CA ARG A 37 -1.68 -9.83 1.33
C ARG A 37 -2.83 -9.45 2.25
N ALA A 38 -3.19 -8.16 2.22
CA ALA A 38 -4.36 -7.65 2.91
C ALA A 38 -5.35 -7.09 1.89
N GLU A 39 -6.63 -7.35 2.12
CA GLU A 39 -7.74 -6.87 1.33
C GLU A 39 -8.78 -6.26 2.27
N ALA A 40 -9.24 -5.06 1.94
CA ALA A 40 -10.18 -4.30 2.76
C ALA A 40 -11.33 -3.83 1.87
N ALA A 41 -12.54 -3.78 2.44
CA ALA A 41 -13.74 -3.29 1.76
C ALA A 41 -14.53 -2.34 2.66
N THR A 42 -15.23 -1.39 2.04
CA THR A 42 -16.19 -0.49 2.68
C THR A 42 -17.27 -0.07 1.69
N THR A 43 -18.39 0.45 2.20
CA THR A 43 -19.43 1.16 1.43
C THR A 43 -19.40 2.68 1.66
N GLY A 44 -18.31 3.21 2.22
CA GLY A 44 -18.15 4.63 2.53
C GLY A 44 -17.73 5.54 1.36
N PRO A 45 -17.67 6.86 1.58
CA PRO A 45 -17.34 7.86 0.55
C PRO A 45 -15.84 7.93 0.21
N THR A 46 -14.99 7.31 1.03
CA THR A 46 -13.53 7.32 0.89
C THR A 46 -13.03 5.88 0.67
N GLY A 47 -11.97 5.73 -0.11
CA GLY A 47 -11.33 4.44 -0.33
C GLY A 47 -10.65 3.88 0.92
N VAL A 48 -10.32 2.59 0.87
CA VAL A 48 -9.73 1.79 1.98
C VAL A 48 -8.30 1.35 1.69
N GLU A 49 -7.59 2.09 0.84
CA GLU A 49 -6.21 1.78 0.49
C GLU A 49 -5.32 1.76 1.73
N MET A 50 -5.55 2.69 2.65
CA MET A 50 -4.74 2.83 3.87
C MET A 50 -5.02 1.71 4.87
N GLU A 51 -6.26 1.24 4.97
CA GLU A 51 -6.64 0.13 5.85
C GLU A 51 -5.99 -1.18 5.41
N ALA A 52 -5.97 -1.44 4.10
CA ALA A 52 -5.27 -2.60 3.54
C ALA A 52 -3.75 -2.51 3.78
N LEU A 53 -3.13 -1.36 3.47
CA LEU A 53 -1.68 -1.15 3.66
C LEU A 53 -1.27 -1.24 5.13
N THR A 54 -2.08 -0.70 6.03
CA THR A 54 -1.83 -0.73 7.48
C THR A 54 -1.98 -2.15 8.01
N ALA A 55 -3.00 -2.90 7.58
CA ALA A 55 -3.16 -4.30 7.96
C ALA A 55 -1.97 -5.17 7.52
N ALA A 56 -1.50 -5.01 6.28
CA ALA A 56 -0.33 -5.73 5.79
C ALA A 56 0.95 -5.35 6.54
N SER A 57 1.15 -4.06 6.84
CA SER A 57 2.29 -3.57 7.60
C SER A 57 2.34 -4.14 9.01
N VAL A 58 1.22 -4.07 9.72
CA VAL A 58 1.13 -4.61 11.09
C VAL A 58 1.34 -6.12 11.08
N ALA A 59 0.78 -6.85 10.11
CA ALA A 59 1.04 -8.28 9.98
C ALA A 59 2.53 -8.59 9.72
N ALA A 60 3.21 -7.80 8.88
CA ALA A 60 4.66 -7.94 8.65
C ALA A 60 5.47 -7.69 9.93
N LEU A 61 5.11 -6.65 10.70
CA LEU A 61 5.74 -6.35 11.98
C LEU A 61 5.47 -7.45 13.01
N THR A 62 4.27 -8.03 13.04
CA THR A 62 3.94 -9.19 13.90
C THR A 62 4.80 -10.40 13.54
N VAL A 63 4.95 -10.70 12.25
CA VAL A 63 5.84 -11.78 11.80
C VAL A 63 7.27 -11.52 12.24
N TYR A 64 7.79 -10.30 12.05
CA TYR A 64 9.13 -9.94 12.52
C TYR A 64 9.25 -10.14 14.04
N ASP A 65 8.26 -9.68 14.80
CA ASP A 65 8.22 -9.82 16.26
C ASP A 65 8.33 -11.29 16.71
N MET A 66 7.70 -12.22 15.98
CA MET A 66 7.76 -13.65 16.26
C MET A 66 9.11 -14.29 15.94
N VAL A 67 9.82 -13.81 14.92
CA VAL A 67 11.05 -14.47 14.42
C VAL A 67 12.35 -13.79 14.86
N LYS A 68 12.30 -12.54 15.35
CA LYS A 68 13.48 -11.73 15.71
C LYS A 68 14.40 -12.37 16.76
N GLY A 69 13.88 -13.32 17.55
CA GLY A 69 14.68 -14.07 18.52
C GLY A 69 15.57 -15.13 17.87
N VAL A 70 15.22 -15.61 16.68
CA VAL A 70 15.90 -16.67 15.94
C VAL A 70 16.73 -16.08 14.80
N GLU A 71 16.16 -15.17 14.03
CA GLU A 71 16.83 -14.50 12.91
C GLU A 71 16.60 -12.98 13.00
N ARG A 72 17.69 -12.22 13.11
CA ARG A 72 17.65 -10.75 13.27
C ARG A 72 17.74 -10.01 11.94
N GLY A 73 18.21 -10.68 10.88
CA GLY A 73 18.33 -10.13 9.53
C GLY A 73 17.04 -10.23 8.71
N VAL A 74 15.89 -10.52 9.32
CA VAL A 74 14.61 -10.53 8.60
C VAL A 74 14.24 -9.12 8.16
N GLU A 75 14.00 -8.94 6.88
CA GLU A 75 13.66 -7.63 6.30
C GLU A 75 12.23 -7.60 5.77
N ILE A 76 11.53 -6.50 6.05
CA ILE A 76 10.28 -6.15 5.36
C ILE A 76 10.66 -5.43 4.06
N ARG A 77 10.79 -6.20 2.96
CA ARG A 77 11.32 -5.73 1.67
C ARG A 77 10.49 -4.65 0.98
N GLY A 78 9.18 -4.58 1.27
CA GLY A 78 8.34 -3.57 0.66
C GLY A 78 6.86 -3.72 0.99
N LEU A 79 6.16 -2.61 0.84
CA LEU A 79 4.72 -2.49 1.05
C LEU A 79 4.13 -1.73 -0.14
N ARG A 80 3.08 -2.27 -0.76
CA ARG A 80 2.50 -1.65 -1.95
C ARG A 80 1.04 -2.04 -2.16
N LEU A 81 0.26 -1.10 -2.70
CA LEU A 81 -1.09 -1.38 -3.19
C LEU A 81 -1.00 -2.20 -4.48
N VAL A 82 -1.73 -3.31 -4.55
CA VAL A 82 -1.76 -4.21 -5.73
C VAL A 82 -2.90 -3.85 -6.67
N SER A 83 -4.06 -3.55 -6.12
CA SER A 83 -5.26 -3.13 -6.84
C SER A 83 -6.17 -2.34 -5.93
N LYS A 84 -7.05 -1.54 -6.52
CA LYS A 84 -8.22 -0.96 -5.87
C LYS A 84 -9.35 -0.82 -6.90
N SER A 85 -10.58 -0.81 -6.42
CA SER A 85 -11.76 -0.57 -7.23
C SER A 85 -12.73 0.33 -6.48
N GLY A 86 -13.62 1.00 -7.22
CA GLY A 86 -14.61 1.91 -6.66
C GLY A 86 -14.14 3.36 -6.56
N GLY A 87 -15.07 4.24 -6.18
CA GLY A 87 -14.87 5.68 -6.17
C GLY A 87 -14.71 6.30 -7.57
N ARG A 88 -14.50 7.61 -7.61
CA ARG A 88 -14.40 8.38 -8.87
C ARG A 88 -13.22 7.97 -9.75
N SER A 89 -12.16 7.41 -9.17
CA SER A 89 -10.98 6.96 -9.92
C SER A 89 -11.20 5.64 -10.66
N GLY A 90 -12.29 4.92 -10.38
CA GLY A 90 -12.55 3.61 -10.96
C GLY A 90 -11.55 2.55 -10.50
N GLU A 91 -11.43 1.50 -11.31
CA GLU A 91 -10.49 0.41 -11.07
C GLU A 91 -9.05 0.84 -11.39
N TRP A 92 -8.14 0.51 -10.47
CA TRP A 92 -6.71 0.66 -10.66
C TRP A 92 -6.03 -0.64 -10.27
N ARG A 93 -5.10 -1.09 -11.12
CA ARG A 93 -4.26 -2.25 -10.86
C ARG A 93 -2.82 -1.85 -11.08
N ARG A 94 -1.92 -2.33 -10.22
CA ARG A 94 -0.49 -2.15 -10.41
C ARG A 94 -0.07 -2.95 -11.64
N ASP A 95 0.58 -2.28 -12.59
CA ASP A 95 1.28 -2.96 -13.67
C ASP A 95 2.32 -3.90 -13.06
N THR A 96 2.21 -5.18 -13.39
CA THR A 96 3.21 -6.18 -13.02
C THR A 96 4.44 -5.95 -13.87
N ASP A 97 5.22 -4.93 -13.52
CA ASP A 97 6.53 -4.73 -14.11
C ASP A 97 7.60 -4.62 -13.04
N SER A 98 8.61 -5.48 -13.20
CA SER A 98 9.80 -5.69 -12.38
C SER A 98 9.60 -6.30 -10.98
N ALA A 99 9.90 -7.60 -10.91
CA ALA A 99 10.35 -8.25 -9.70
C ALA A 99 11.40 -7.37 -8.99
N VAL A 100 11.25 -7.22 -7.67
CA VAL A 100 12.23 -6.57 -6.82
C VAL A 100 13.45 -7.50 -6.72
N ALA A 101 14.29 -7.50 -7.77
CA ALA A 101 15.71 -7.72 -7.59
C ALA A 101 16.24 -6.49 -6.83
N GLY A 102 16.95 -6.70 -5.73
CA GLY A 102 17.44 -5.65 -4.83
C GLY A 102 18.48 -4.73 -5.48
N GLY A 103 18.04 -3.87 -6.39
CA GLY A 103 18.81 -2.77 -6.96
C GLY A 103 18.25 -1.44 -6.46
N THR A 104 19.13 -0.57 -5.98
CA THR A 104 18.87 0.84 -5.64
C THR A 104 17.93 1.48 -6.67
N PRO A 105 16.84 2.15 -6.26
CA PRO A 105 15.95 2.78 -7.23
C PRO A 105 16.73 3.89 -7.95
N ALA A 106 16.82 3.80 -9.27
CA ALA A 106 17.33 4.87 -10.10
C ALA A 106 16.49 6.14 -9.83
N THR A 107 17.16 7.20 -9.40
CA THR A 107 16.56 8.48 -9.02
C THR A 107 15.77 9.04 -10.21
N ARG A 108 14.45 8.95 -10.16
CA ARG A 108 13.60 9.70 -11.09
C ARG A 108 13.79 11.19 -10.77
N PRO A 109 14.04 12.07 -11.76
CA PRO A 109 14.22 13.49 -11.48
C PRO A 109 13.00 14.02 -10.74
N SER A 110 13.24 14.65 -9.59
CA SER A 110 12.18 15.21 -8.75
C SER A 110 11.52 16.36 -9.52
N ARG A 111 10.24 16.20 -9.87
CA ARG A 111 9.45 17.35 -10.31
C ARG A 111 9.27 18.25 -9.11
N ARG A 112 9.83 19.47 -9.18
CA ARG A 112 9.65 20.48 -8.14
C ARG A 112 8.16 20.86 -8.05
N PRO A 113 7.62 21.07 -6.84
CA PRO A 113 6.31 21.69 -6.68
C PRO A 113 6.32 23.07 -7.35
N GLY A 114 5.63 23.22 -8.49
CA GLY A 114 5.63 24.45 -9.29
C GLY A 114 5.60 24.24 -10.80
N ASP A 115 5.94 23.04 -11.28
CA ASP A 115 6.07 22.73 -12.71
C ASP A 115 4.72 22.51 -13.46
N ARG A 116 3.64 23.12 -12.96
CA ARG A 116 2.35 23.13 -13.67
C ARG A 116 2.45 24.18 -14.76
N THR A 117 2.74 23.76 -15.99
CA THR A 117 2.55 24.61 -17.17
C THR A 117 1.08 25.04 -17.17
N ALA A 118 0.83 26.33 -16.96
CA ALA A 118 -0.51 26.88 -16.95
C ALA A 118 -1.21 26.54 -18.28
N GLY A 119 -2.25 25.73 -18.21
CA GLY A 119 -3.09 25.40 -19.35
C GLY A 119 -3.65 26.70 -19.94
N ARG A 120 -3.19 27.06 -21.14
CA ARG A 120 -3.67 28.20 -21.91
C ARG A 120 -5.16 27.96 -22.21
N ILE A 121 -6.04 28.69 -21.54
CA ILE A 121 -7.47 28.70 -21.83
C ILE A 121 -7.63 29.24 -23.26
N ARG A 122 -8.01 28.38 -24.21
CA ARG A 122 -8.40 28.81 -25.56
C ARG A 122 -9.68 29.62 -25.44
N ARG A 123 -9.62 30.93 -25.70
CA ARG A 123 -10.83 31.74 -25.93
C ARG A 123 -11.47 31.24 -27.23
N LYS A 124 -12.73 30.83 -27.15
CA LYS A 124 -13.57 30.57 -28.33
C LYS A 124 -13.82 31.90 -29.04
N GLY A 125 -13.55 31.93 -30.35
CA GLY A 125 -14.21 32.85 -31.28
C GLY A 125 -15.51 32.23 -31.75
#